data_AF-A0A923C9R2-F1
#
_entry.id   AF-A0A923C9R2-F1
#
_cell.length_a   1.000
_cell.length_b   1.000
_cell.length_c   1.000
_cell.angle_alpha   90.00
_cell.angle_beta   90.00
_cell.angle_gamma   90.00
#
_symmetry.space_group_name_H-M   'P 1'
#
loop_
_entity.id
_entity.type
_entity.pdbx_description
1 polymer ?
#
loop_
_entity_poly.entity_id
_entity_poly.type
_entity_poly.pdbx_seq_one_letter_code
_entity_poly.pdbx_strand_id
1 'polypeptide(L)'
;MRAGANANARKRTGPQTLPEVTLSEDGEVRFLHLGTEWIQGTMLIDAPFEIELDYVQRMMAWLLFVEPDTVPKRRALQLGLGSAALTKFCFKV
;
A
#
# COMPACT_ATOMS: atom_id res chain seq x y z
N MET A 1 -20.52 33.75 4.02
CA MET A 1 -20.62 32.78 5.14
C MET A 1 -19.29 32.07 5.29
N ARG A 2 -18.61 32.22 6.44
CA ARG A 2 -17.34 31.55 6.74
C ARG A 2 -17.64 30.19 7.37
N ALA A 3 -17.22 29.11 6.74
CA ALA A 3 -17.22 27.79 7.37
C ALA A 3 -16.12 27.76 8.43
N GLY A 4 -16.50 27.57 9.69
CA GLY A 4 -15.57 27.36 10.79
C GLY A 4 -14.89 26.00 10.63
N ALA A 5 -13.60 26.01 10.28
CA ALA A 5 -12.77 24.82 10.37
C ALA A 5 -12.46 24.57 11.86
N ASN A 6 -13.03 23.49 12.40
CA ASN A 6 -12.83 23.04 13.76
C ASN A 6 -11.36 22.63 13.95
N ALA A 7 -10.56 23.50 14.58
CA ALA A 7 -9.12 23.38 14.78
C ALA A 7 -8.72 22.39 15.89
N ASN A 8 -9.49 21.32 16.10
CA ASN A 8 -9.16 20.27 17.06
C ASN A 8 -8.65 19.01 16.34
N ALA A 9 -7.54 19.16 15.60
CA ALA A 9 -6.67 18.03 15.31
C ALA A 9 -6.03 17.59 16.63
N ARG A 10 -6.61 16.55 17.25
CA ARG A 10 -6.18 15.98 18.53
C ARG A 10 -4.69 15.66 18.45
N LYS A 11 -3.83 16.45 19.12
CA LYS A 11 -2.40 16.14 19.26
C LYS A 11 -2.29 14.81 20.01
N ARG A 12 -1.82 13.75 19.33
CA ARG A 12 -1.49 12.46 19.95
C ARG A 12 -0.26 12.68 20.84
N THR A 13 -0.46 12.97 22.11
CA THR A 13 0.60 13.18 23.11
C THR A 13 0.80 11.89 23.91
N GLY A 14 1.73 11.05 23.45
CA GLY A 14 2.18 9.84 24.14
C GLY A 14 2.97 8.94 23.18
N PRO A 15 4.01 8.23 23.65
CA PRO A 15 4.69 7.24 22.82
C PRO A 15 3.66 6.21 22.38
N GLN A 16 3.57 6.01 21.07
CA GLN A 16 2.63 5.07 20.51
C GLN A 16 3.33 3.74 20.36
N THR A 17 2.85 2.74 21.09
CA THR A 17 3.24 1.36 20.83
C THR A 17 2.70 0.98 19.46
N LEU A 18 3.60 0.92 18.47
CA LEU A 18 3.30 0.41 17.14
C LEU A 18 3.40 -1.12 17.15
N PRO A 19 2.66 -1.81 16.26
CA PRO A 19 2.82 -3.25 16.12
C PRO A 19 4.25 -3.60 15.72
N GLU A 20 4.75 -4.73 16.22
CA GLU A 20 6.02 -5.30 15.80
C GLU A 20 5.98 -5.65 14.31
N VAL A 21 7.07 -5.39 13.59
CA VAL A 21 7.20 -5.70 12.17
C VAL A 21 8.02 -6.97 12.04
N THR A 22 7.44 -8.02 11.46
CA THR A 22 8.15 -9.27 11.19
C THR A 22 8.03 -9.66 9.72
N LEU A 23 9.01 -10.43 9.26
CA LEU A 23 9.08 -10.96 7.89
C LEU A 23 9.18 -12.48 7.97
N SER A 24 8.49 -13.16 7.07
CA SER A 24 8.66 -14.59 6.82
C SER A 24 8.89 -14.83 5.33
N GLU A 25 9.45 -15.97 4.98
CA GLU A 25 9.72 -16.37 3.59
C GLU A 25 9.21 -17.79 3.37
N ASP A 26 8.60 -18.01 2.21
CA ASP A 26 8.21 -19.33 1.70
C ASP A 26 8.49 -19.37 0.20
N GLY A 27 9.44 -20.22 -0.18
CA GLY A 27 9.95 -20.29 -1.56
C GLY A 27 10.47 -18.93 -2.05
N GLU A 28 9.80 -18.39 -3.07
CA GLU A 28 10.17 -17.14 -3.75
C GLU A 28 9.44 -15.91 -3.20
N VAL A 29 8.57 -16.09 -2.19
CA VAL A 29 7.70 -15.04 -1.66
C VAL A 29 8.16 -14.63 -0.26
N ARG A 30 8.27 -13.32 -0.06
CA ARG A 30 8.46 -12.69 1.26
C ARG A 30 7.15 -12.09 1.75
N PHE A 31 6.80 -12.35 3.01
CA PHE A 31 5.58 -11.90 3.65
C PHE A 31 5.87 -10.84 4.72
N LEU A 32 5.01 -9.82 4.79
CA LEU A 32 5.02 -8.77 5.81
C LEU A 32 3.93 -9.03 6.84
N HIS A 33 4.30 -8.98 8.12
CA HIS A 33 3.40 -9.16 9.26
C HIS A 33 3.49 -7.95 10.19
N LEU A 34 2.37 -7.55 10.79
CA LEU A 34 2.30 -6.40 11.70
C LEU A 34 1.60 -6.83 13.01
N GLY A 35 2.39 -7.18 14.03
CA GLY A 35 1.92 -7.51 15.38
C GLY A 35 1.02 -8.76 15.49
N THR A 36 0.85 -9.49 14.39
CA THR A 36 0.03 -10.70 14.27
C THR A 36 0.63 -11.62 13.20
N GLU A 37 0.19 -12.87 13.11
CA GLU A 37 0.57 -13.82 12.05
C GLU A 37 -0.10 -13.53 10.69
N TRP A 38 -0.96 -12.51 10.61
CA TRP A 38 -1.71 -12.20 9.41
C TRP A 38 -0.86 -11.47 8.38
N ILE A 39 -0.82 -12.02 7.17
CA ILE A 39 -0.13 -11.43 6.02
C ILE A 39 -0.75 -10.05 5.69
N GLN A 40 0.04 -9.00 5.86
CA GLN A 40 -0.31 -7.62 5.51
C GLN A 40 0.17 -7.23 4.10
N GLY A 41 1.04 -8.04 3.52
CA GLY A 41 1.44 -7.95 2.12
C GLY A 41 2.55 -8.93 1.78
N THR A 42 2.82 -9.06 0.50
CA THR A 42 3.80 -10.00 -0.04
C THR A 42 4.69 -9.31 -1.08
N MET A 43 5.77 -10.00 -1.43
CA MET A 43 6.68 -9.58 -2.48
C MET A 43 7.38 -10.81 -3.06
N LEU A 44 7.38 -10.94 -4.38
CA LEU A 44 8.28 -11.87 -5.08
C LEU A 44 9.71 -11.36 -4.93
N ILE A 45 10.62 -12.22 -4.47
CA ILE A 45 12.02 -11.85 -4.21
C ILE A 45 12.72 -11.45 -5.52
N ASP A 46 12.53 -12.23 -6.58
CA ASP A 46 13.15 -11.98 -7.89
C ASP A 46 12.40 -10.96 -8.76
N ALA A 47 11.18 -10.59 -8.36
CA ALA A 47 10.33 -9.64 -9.07
C ALA A 47 9.62 -8.66 -8.12
N PRO A 48 10.37 -7.83 -7.35
CA PRO A 48 9.82 -7.10 -6.21
C PRO A 48 8.82 -5.98 -6.55
N PHE A 49 8.70 -5.63 -7.83
CA PHE A 49 7.75 -4.63 -8.35
C PHE A 49 6.48 -5.25 -8.92
N GLU A 50 6.43 -6.57 -9.12
CA GLU A 50 5.23 -7.27 -9.55
C GLU A 50 4.26 -7.43 -8.36
N ILE A 51 2.96 -7.43 -8.67
CA ILE A 51 1.92 -7.62 -7.66
C ILE A 51 1.64 -9.12 -7.52
N GLU A 52 2.07 -9.72 -6.41
CA GLU A 52 1.86 -11.15 -6.14
C GLU A 52 0.43 -11.45 -5.65
N LEU A 53 -0.10 -10.63 -4.73
CA LEU A 53 -1.44 -10.84 -4.17
C LEU A 53 -2.55 -10.48 -5.15
N ASP A 54 -3.40 -11.45 -5.46
CA ASP A 54 -4.62 -11.30 -6.25
C ASP A 54 -5.50 -10.10 -5.85
N TYR A 55 -5.72 -9.90 -4.56
CA TYR A 55 -6.59 -8.81 -4.11
C TYR A 55 -5.97 -7.44 -4.44
N VAL A 56 -4.63 -7.33 -4.37
CA VAL A 56 -3.90 -6.11 -4.73
C VAL A 56 -3.93 -5.92 -6.25
N GLN A 57 -3.87 -6.99 -7.05
CA GLN A 57 -4.06 -6.90 -8.50
C GLN A 57 -5.45 -6.38 -8.84
N ARG A 58 -6.49 -6.87 -8.15
CA ARG A 58 -7.88 -6.39 -8.30
C ARG A 58 -8.03 -4.91 -7.95
N MET A 59 -7.20 -4.35 -7.06
CA MET A 59 -7.19 -2.90 -6.80
C MET A 59 -6.73 -2.07 -8.01
N MET A 60 -6.05 -2.68 -8.99
CA MET A 60 -5.70 -2.05 -10.27
C MET A 60 -6.78 -2.14 -11.34
N ALA A 61 -7.97 -2.69 -11.03
CA ALA A 61 -9.08 -2.80 -11.98
C ALA A 61 -9.52 -1.45 -12.57
N TRP A 62 -9.19 -0.32 -11.94
CA TRP A 62 -9.42 1.01 -12.49
C TRP A 62 -8.74 1.23 -13.86
N LEU A 63 -7.66 0.50 -14.15
CA LEU A 63 -6.96 0.55 -15.44
C LEU A 63 -7.86 0.14 -16.62
N LEU A 64 -8.92 -0.64 -16.38
CA LEU A 64 -9.88 -1.05 -17.41
C LEU A 64 -10.75 0.11 -17.93
N PHE A 65 -10.74 1.25 -17.25
CA PHE A 65 -11.63 2.39 -17.55
C PHE A 65 -10.88 3.62 -18.06
N VAL A 66 -9.60 3.48 -18.42
CA VAL A 66 -8.78 4.58 -18.92
C VAL A 66 -7.95 4.15 -20.14
N GLU A 67 -7.68 5.10 -21.02
CA GLU A 67 -6.75 4.86 -22.13
C GLU A 67 -5.33 4.59 -21.60
N PRO A 68 -4.66 3.49 -22.02
CA PRO A 68 -3.38 3.07 -21.45
C PRO A 68 -2.27 4.14 -21.55
N ASP A 69 -2.20 4.87 -22.65
CA ASP A 69 -1.23 5.94 -22.89
C ASP A 69 -1.40 7.16 -21.98
N THR A 70 -2.56 7.28 -21.32
CA THR A 70 -2.84 8.36 -20.38
C THR A 70 -2.40 8.03 -18.94
N VAL A 71 -2.16 6.76 -18.61
CA VAL A 71 -1.86 6.28 -17.25
C VAL A 71 -0.67 7.02 -16.61
N PRO A 72 0.50 7.19 -17.27
CA PRO A 72 1.65 7.86 -16.66
C PRO A 72 1.42 9.34 -16.33
N LYS A 73 0.40 9.96 -16.92
CA LYS A 73 0.05 11.38 -16.69
C LYS A 73 -0.88 11.56 -15.49
N ARG A 74 -1.37 10.47 -14.89
CA ARG A 74 -2.31 10.51 -13.76
C ARG A 74 -1.55 10.62 -12.43
N ARG A 75 -2.30 10.91 -11.37
CA ARG A 75 -1.78 10.95 -10.00
C ARG A 75 -2.53 9.92 -9.16
N ALA A 76 -1.79 9.05 -8.50
CA ALA A 76 -2.33 8.10 -7.54
C ALA A 76 -2.06 8.57 -6.12
N LEU A 77 -3.04 8.39 -5.23
CA LEU A 77 -2.89 8.54 -3.79
C LEU A 77 -3.15 7.18 -3.15
N GLN A 78 -2.15 6.65 -2.45
CA GLN A 78 -2.31 5.41 -1.68
C GLN A 78 -2.59 5.75 -0.21
N LEU A 79 -3.64 5.15 0.34
CA LEU A 79 -3.98 5.23 1.76
C LEU A 79 -3.76 3.86 2.40
N GLY A 80 -2.77 3.75 3.28
CA GLY A 80 -2.39 2.46 3.88
C GLY A 80 -1.55 1.59 2.93
N LEU A 81 -1.78 0.28 2.94
CA LEU A 81 -1.00 -0.75 2.21
C LEU A 81 0.51 -0.68 2.51
N GLY A 82 0.87 -1.08 3.73
CA GLY A 82 2.23 -0.95 4.26
C GLY A 82 3.33 -1.72 3.50
N SER A 83 2.97 -2.70 2.66
CA SER A 83 3.91 -3.42 1.78
C SER A 83 4.36 -2.60 0.56
N ALA A 84 3.73 -1.45 0.33
CA ALA A 84 3.98 -0.58 -0.82
C ALA A 84 3.84 -1.28 -2.18
N ALA A 85 3.07 -2.37 -2.28
CA ALA A 85 2.90 -3.14 -3.52
C ALA A 85 2.38 -2.28 -4.68
N LEU A 86 1.32 -1.49 -4.48
CA LEU A 86 0.80 -0.58 -5.51
C LEU A 86 1.75 0.57 -5.80
N THR A 87 2.37 1.17 -4.77
CA THR A 87 3.38 2.22 -4.97
C THR A 87 4.54 1.74 -5.85
N LYS A 88 5.10 0.56 -5.58
CA LYS A 88 6.17 -0.05 -6.36
C LYS A 88 5.71 -0.33 -7.79
N PHE A 89 4.54 -0.94 -7.95
CA PHE A 89 3.97 -1.22 -9.26
C PHE A 89 3.82 0.05 -10.10
N CYS A 90 3.20 1.09 -9.53
CA CYS A 90 2.98 2.37 -10.21
C CYS A 90 4.28 3.16 -10.48
N PHE A 91 5.35 2.94 -9.70
CA PHE A 91 6.66 3.57 -9.93
C PHE A 91 7.40 2.98 -11.14
N LYS A 92 7.16 1.71 -11.47
CA LYS A 92 7.80 1.02 -12.61
C LYS A 92 7.25 1.48 -13.98
N VAL A 93 6.09 2.16 -14.00
CA VAL A 93 5.34 2.54 -15.22
C VAL A 93 5.86 3.84 -15.85
#